data_AF-A0A9E3JTG5-F1
#
_entry.id   AF-A0A9E3JTG5-F1
#
_cell.length_a   1.000
_cell.length_b   1.000
_cell.length_c   1.000
_cell.angle_alpha   90.00
_cell.angle_beta   90.00
_cell.angle_gamma   90.00
#
_symmetry.space_group_name_H-M   'P 1'
#
loop_
_entity.id
_entity.type
_entity.pdbx_description
1 polymer ?
#
loop_
_entity_poly.entity_id
_entity_poly.type
_entity_poly.pdbx_seq_one_letter_code
_entity_poly.pdbx_strand_id
1 'polypeptide(L)'
;MHIARDADPAMQPHNTAGGVRFIFDGAPTLRSVALAGTFNSWVGDACMLERVTPTRWTCTVPLPTGRHLYKFVLDDTHWIAAPANP
;
A
#
# COMPACT_ATOMS: atom_id res chain seq x y z
N MET A 1 -18.41 21.71 6.02
CA MET A 1 -17.99 21.42 4.64
C MET A 1 -16.89 20.37 4.69
N HIS A 2 -17.01 19.31 3.90
CA HIS A 2 -16.22 18.08 3.98
C HIS A 2 -14.83 18.34 3.41
N ILE A 3 -13.79 18.47 4.25
CA ILE A 3 -12.41 18.45 3.76
C ILE A 3 -12.03 17.01 3.50
N ALA A 4 -11.94 16.63 2.22
CA ALA A 4 -11.21 15.44 1.82
C ALA A 4 -9.81 15.55 2.43
N ARG A 5 -9.39 14.56 3.22
CA ARG A 5 -8.03 14.50 3.75
C ARG A 5 -7.09 14.39 2.56
N ASP A 6 -6.44 15.49 2.21
CA ASP A 6 -5.36 15.55 1.24
C ASP A 6 -4.38 14.43 1.60
N ALA A 7 -4.24 13.44 0.72
CA ALA A 7 -3.32 12.36 0.95
C ALA A 7 -1.91 12.93 0.89
N ASP A 8 -1.11 12.70 1.94
CA ASP A 8 0.29 13.13 1.98
C ASP A 8 0.99 12.69 0.68
N PRO A 9 1.52 13.61 -0.14
CA PRO A 9 2.20 13.28 -1.38
C PRO A 9 3.35 12.27 -1.18
N ALA A 10 3.95 12.23 0.01
CA ALA A 10 4.98 11.27 0.37
C ALA A 10 4.47 9.82 0.50
N MET A 11 3.15 9.62 0.63
CA MET A 11 2.51 8.29 0.68
C MET A 11 2.12 7.76 -0.70
N GLN A 12 2.28 8.54 -1.77
CA GLN A 12 2.02 8.06 -3.11
C GLN A 12 3.06 7.01 -3.53
N PRO A 13 2.65 5.98 -4.31
CA PRO A 13 3.59 5.05 -4.90
C PRO A 13 4.62 5.79 -5.77
N HIS A 14 5.89 5.46 -5.63
CA HIS A 14 6.96 6.09 -6.40
C HIS A 14 7.96 5.08 -6.94
N ASN A 15 8.55 5.41 -8.09
CA ASN A 15 9.51 4.54 -8.75
C ASN A 15 10.85 4.53 -8.01
N THR A 16 11.46 3.35 -7.94
CA THR A 16 12.79 3.08 -7.38
C THR A 16 13.56 2.16 -8.32
N ALA A 17 14.86 1.96 -8.09
CA ALA A 17 15.67 1.06 -8.92
C ALA A 17 15.17 -0.40 -8.91
N GLY A 18 14.45 -0.83 -7.85
CA GLY A 18 13.92 -2.19 -7.70
C GLY A 18 12.44 -2.36 -8.08
N GLY A 19 11.77 -1.31 -8.57
CA GLY A 19 10.33 -1.32 -8.85
C GLY A 19 9.60 -0.15 -8.23
N VAL A 20 8.31 -0.31 -7.97
CA VAL A 20 7.47 0.74 -7.35
C VAL A 20 7.44 0.52 -5.84
N ARG A 21 7.77 1.56 -5.08
CA ARG A 21 7.69 1.56 -3.62
C ARG A 21 6.32 2.03 -3.17
N PHE A 22 5.68 1.22 -2.34
CA PHE A 22 4.41 1.50 -1.69
C PHE A 22 4.65 1.81 -0.21
N ILE A 23 3.91 2.79 0.30
CA ILE A 23 3.97 3.23 1.70
C ILE A 23 2.56 3.23 2.26
N PHE A 24 2.42 2.78 3.50
CA PHE A 24 1.17 2.83 4.24
C PHE A 24 1.43 3.25 5.68
N ASP A 25 0.70 4.28 6.13
CA ASP A 25 0.67 4.67 7.55
C ASP A 25 -0.63 4.16 8.19
N GLY A 26 -0.49 3.41 9.29
CA GLY A 26 -1.58 2.77 10.01
C GLY A 26 -1.47 2.92 11.52
N ALA A 27 -2.45 2.38 12.24
CA ALA A 27 -2.44 2.38 13.70
C ALA A 27 -1.28 1.52 14.26
N PRO A 28 -0.69 1.88 15.41
CA PRO A 28 0.38 1.08 16.04
C PRO A 28 -0.03 -0.37 16.35
N THR A 29 -1.33 -0.58 16.60
CA THR A 29 -1.93 -1.88 16.92
C THR A 29 -2.13 -2.78 15.70
N LEU A 30 -1.95 -2.26 14.49
CA LEU A 30 -2.08 -3.04 13.26
C LEU A 30 -1.04 -4.16 13.25
N ARG A 31 -1.40 -5.36 12.81
CA ARG A 31 -0.56 -6.56 12.91
C ARG A 31 0.09 -6.91 11.59
N SER A 32 -0.65 -6.85 10.50
CA SER A 32 -0.15 -7.10 9.15
C SER A 32 -0.68 -6.08 8.15
N VAL A 33 0.13 -5.81 7.13
CA VAL A 33 -0.27 -5.06 5.95
C VAL A 33 0.24 -5.81 4.74
N ALA A 34 -0.64 -6.11 3.80
CA ALA A 34 -0.30 -6.69 2.52
C ALA A 34 -0.77 -5.80 1.38
N LEU A 35 -0.14 -5.97 0.22
CA LEU A 35 -0.50 -5.34 -1.02
C LEU A 35 -1.18 -6.37 -1.93
N ALA A 36 -2.35 -6.03 -2.44
CA ALA A 36 -3.07 -6.85 -3.40
C ALA A 36 -3.46 -6.00 -4.60
N GLY A 37 -3.24 -6.54 -5.80
CA GLY A 37 -3.48 -5.80 -7.02
C GLY A 37 -3.49 -6.69 -8.26
N THR A 38 -3.59 -6.04 -9.42
CA THR A 38 -3.63 -6.75 -10.71
C THR A 38 -2.38 -7.60 -10.97
N PHE A 39 -1.25 -7.25 -10.38
CA PHE A 39 0.05 -7.92 -10.57
C PHE A 39 0.18 -9.22 -9.77
N ASN A 40 -0.61 -9.43 -8.71
CA ASN A 40 -0.64 -10.66 -7.92
C ASN A 40 -2.03 -11.30 -7.90
N SER A 41 -2.87 -11.02 -8.91
CA SER A 41 -4.23 -11.54 -9.04
C SER A 41 -5.11 -11.30 -7.80
N TRP A 42 -4.89 -10.18 -7.10
CA TRP A 42 -5.60 -9.82 -5.87
C TRP A 42 -5.45 -10.85 -4.74
N VAL A 43 -4.34 -11.58 -4.69
CA VAL A 43 -4.03 -12.47 -3.57
C VAL A 43 -3.60 -11.63 -2.37
N GLY A 44 -4.44 -11.64 -1.32
CA GLY A 44 -4.38 -10.71 -0.18
C GLY A 44 -3.24 -10.93 0.81
N ASP A 45 -2.53 -12.04 0.70
CA ASP A 45 -1.44 -12.46 1.59
C ASP A 45 -0.12 -12.74 0.84
N ALA A 46 -0.07 -12.45 -0.46
CA ALA A 46 1.11 -12.77 -1.30
C ALA A 46 2.21 -11.70 -1.23
N CYS A 47 1.90 -10.46 -0.88
CA CYS A 47 2.86 -9.35 -0.89
C CYS A 47 2.80 -8.57 0.42
N MET A 48 3.49 -9.06 1.45
CA MET A 48 3.52 -8.42 2.77
C MET A 48 4.41 -7.17 2.77
N LEU A 49 3.98 -6.12 3.45
CA LEU A 49 4.78 -4.93 3.73
C LEU A 49 5.62 -5.14 4.99
N GLU A 50 6.82 -4.55 4.97
CA GLU A 50 7.69 -4.49 6.13
C GLU A 50 7.32 -3.30 7.01
N ARG A 51 7.21 -3.51 8.32
CA ARG A 51 7.03 -2.44 9.30
C ARG A 51 8.35 -1.74 9.58
N VAL A 52 8.48 -0.48 9.17
CA VAL A 52 9.71 0.32 9.34
C VAL A 52 9.66 1.27 10.54
N THR A 53 8.45 1.64 11.00
CA THR A 53 8.22 2.35 12.27
C THR A 53 6.96 1.80 12.93
N PRO A 54 6.60 2.15 14.19
CA PRO A 54 5.38 1.65 14.82
C PRO A 54 4.11 1.86 13.97
N THR A 55 4.07 2.89 13.13
CA THR A 55 2.92 3.23 12.29
C THR A 55 3.17 3.06 10.79
N ARG A 56 4.42 2.95 10.33
CA ARG A 56 4.75 2.98 8.90
C ARG A 56 5.16 1.62 8.36
N TRP A 57 4.62 1.32 7.19
CA TRP A 57 4.79 0.07 6.45
C TRP A 57 5.24 0.36 5.03
N THR A 58 6.17 -0.43 4.50
CA THR A 58 6.66 -0.25 3.12
C THR A 58 6.95 -1.56 2.40
N CYS A 59 6.76 -1.59 1.09
CA CYS A 59 7.27 -2.66 0.22
C CYS A 59 7.69 -2.08 -1.13
N THR A 60 8.60 -2.77 -1.82
CA THR A 60 8.95 -2.47 -3.21
C THR A 60 8.53 -3.64 -4.07
N VAL A 61 7.72 -3.39 -5.10
CA VAL A 61 7.21 -4.41 -6.01
C VAL A 61 7.75 -4.15 -7.42
N PRO A 62 8.42 -5.13 -8.05
CA PRO A 62 8.82 -5.01 -9.44
C PRO A 62 7.58 -5.09 -10.32
N LEU A 63 7.07 -3.92 -10.73
CA LEU A 63 5.91 -3.82 -11.61
C LEU A 63 6.39 -3.52 -13.04
N PRO A 64 5.86 -4.24 -14.05
CA PRO A 64 6.09 -3.87 -15.43
C PRO A 64 5.47 -2.49 -15.73
N THR A 65 5.91 -1.86 -16.83
CA THR A 65 5.33 -0.60 -17.28
C THR A 65 3.85 -0.81 -17.62
N GLY A 66 2.97 0.00 -17.04
CA GLY A 66 1.54 -0.06 -17.32
C GLY A 66 0.71 0.44 -16.15
N ARG A 67 -0.62 0.39 -16.34
CA ARG A 67 -1.58 0.71 -15.29
C ARG A 67 -1.81 -0.52 -14.42
N HIS A 68 -1.51 -0.40 -13.13
CA HIS A 68 -1.80 -1.41 -12.13
C HIS A 68 -2.75 -0.86 -11.08
N LEU A 69 -3.77 -1.64 -10.73
CA LEU A 69 -4.68 -1.32 -9.62
C LEU A 69 -4.22 -2.08 -8.39
N TYR A 70 -4.40 -1.46 -7.22
CA TYR A 70 -4.01 -2.06 -5.95
C TYR A 70 -4.91 -1.61 -4.80
N LYS A 71 -4.85 -2.37 -3.71
CA LYS A 71 -5.45 -2.12 -2.40
C LYS A 71 -4.48 -2.62 -1.31
N PHE A 72 -4.66 -2.13 -0.10
CA PHE A 72 -4.01 -2.70 1.07
C PHE A 72 -4.98 -3.67 1.77
N VAL A 73 -4.44 -4.77 2.28
CA VAL A 73 -5.13 -5.74 3.12
C VAL A 73 -4.54 -5.63 4.52
N LEU A 74 -5.36 -5.24 5.48
CA LEU A 74 -4.95 -5.00 6.86
C LEU A 74 -5.45 -6.16 7.72
N ASP A 75 -4.59 -6.67 8.61
CA ASP A 75 -4.91 -7.79 9.50
C ASP A 75 -5.62 -8.94 8.73
N ASP A 76 -5.09 -9.24 7.54
CA ASP A 76 -5.48 -10.32 6.62
C ASP A 76 -6.91 -10.27 6.07
N THR A 77 -7.77 -9.38 6.57
CA THR A 77 -9.23 -9.42 6.33
C THR A 77 -9.80 -8.08 5.87
N HIS A 78 -9.17 -6.96 6.22
CA HIS A 78 -9.74 -5.63 5.95
C HIS A 78 -9.10 -4.99 4.70
N TRP A 79 -9.90 -4.90 3.65
CA TRP A 79 -9.48 -4.35 2.36
C TRP A 79 -9.78 -2.86 2.29
N ILE A 80 -8.73 -2.06 2.11
CA ILE A 80 -8.86 -0.61 1.94
C ILE A 80 -8.25 -0.16 0.62
N ALA A 81 -8.92 0.78 -0.05
CA ALA A 81 -8.28 1.52 -1.13
C ALA A 81 -7.13 2.35 -0.54
N ALA A 82 -6.07 2.53 -1.32
CA ALA A 82 -5.03 3.46 -0.92
C ALA A 82 -5.66 4.85 -0.73
N PRO A 83 -5.50 5.48 0.43
CA PRO A 83 -6.06 6.81 0.68
C PRO A 83 -5.59 7.87 -0.34
N ALA A 84 -4.43 7.63 -0.95
CA ALA A 84 -3.76 8.50 -1.91
C ALA A 84 -4.12 8.26 -3.38
N ASN A 85 -5.01 7.31 -3.69
CA ASN A 85 -5.40 7.01 -5.06
C ASN A 85 -6.85 7.49 -5.29
N PRO A 86 -7.08 8.68 -5.89
CA PRO A 86 -8.41 9.19 -6.18
C PRO A 86 -9.18 8.37 -7.22
#